data_AF-A0A7C7P254-F1
#
_entry.id   AF-A0A7C7P254-F1
#
_cell.length_a   1.000
_cell.length_b   1.000
_cell.length_c   1.000
_cell.angle_alpha   90.00
_cell.angle_beta   90.00
_cell.angle_gamma   90.00
#
_symmetry.space_group_name_H-M   'P 1'
#
loop_
_entity.id
_entity.type
_entity.pdbx_description
1 polymer ?
#
loop_
_entity_poly.entity_id
_entity_poly.type
_entity_poly.pdbx_seq_one_letter_code
_entity_poly.pdbx_strand_id
1 'polypeptide(L)'
;MTLELIIFVASILFGILLYWRESKSNKVYRFFNKLMYSKDLQMKSDSKKGFIFQQNFLLRLVYITVLFLVAIVVVQFILPISASLVQWFVSAIVGTLIGTYLANFILKSSDVIGEKSESFEDVLNESINKGKEFIDDLKTKDAKVVEEAKKEIKEEPKKEEKSARQRLKDKGLM
;
A
#
# COMPACT_ATOMS: atom_id res chain seq x y z
N MET A 1 -8.23 0.47 -28.65
CA MET A 1 -8.75 0.12 -27.31
C MET A 1 -8.29 -1.26 -26.81
N THR A 2 -8.59 -2.38 -27.47
CA THR A 2 -8.19 -3.73 -26.98
C THR A 2 -6.67 -3.95 -26.92
N LEU A 3 -5.96 -3.69 -28.02
CA LEU A 3 -4.50 -3.85 -28.09
C LEU A 3 -3.76 -2.88 -27.14
N GLU A 4 -4.25 -1.64 -27.01
CA GLU A 4 -3.73 -0.65 -26.06
C GLU A 4 -3.80 -1.15 -24.60
N LEU A 5 -4.92 -1.77 -24.22
CA LEU A 5 -5.11 -2.32 -22.89
C LEU A 5 -4.18 -3.52 -22.65
N ILE A 6 -4.01 -4.39 -23.65
CA ILE A 6 -3.06 -5.51 -23.57
C ILE A 6 -1.63 -4.99 -23.37
N ILE A 7 -1.19 -4.00 -24.15
CA ILE A 7 0.12 -3.36 -24.00
C ILE A 7 0.26 -2.74 -22.61
N PHE A 8 -0.78 -2.06 -22.12
CA PHE A 8 -0.77 -1.44 -20.80
C PHE A 8 -0.58 -2.49 -19.70
N VAL A 9 -1.38 -3.56 -19.68
CA VAL A 9 -1.26 -4.63 -18.69
C VAL A 9 0.10 -5.35 -18.81
N ALA A 10 0.55 -5.65 -20.03
CA ALA A 10 1.86 -6.24 -20.26
C ALA A 10 2.99 -5.36 -19.74
N SER A 11 2.88 -4.04 -19.90
CA SER A 11 3.88 -3.10 -19.39
C SER A 11 3.92 -3.03 -17.86
N ILE A 12 2.79 -3.20 -17.18
CA ILE A 12 2.76 -3.32 -15.70
C ILE A 12 3.53 -4.57 -15.26
N LEU A 13 3.23 -5.72 -15.87
CA LEU A 13 3.92 -6.97 -15.57
C LEU A 13 5.42 -6.86 -15.88
N PHE A 14 5.77 -6.23 -17.00
CA PHE A 14 7.15 -5.95 -17.37
C PHE A 14 7.85 -5.06 -16.34
N GLY A 15 7.20 -4.00 -15.86
CA GLY A 15 7.73 -3.14 -14.80
C GLY A 15 7.98 -3.90 -13.50
N ILE A 16 7.08 -4.81 -13.13
CA ILE A 16 7.25 -5.68 -11.95
C ILE A 16 8.47 -6.59 -12.13
N LEU A 17 8.58 -7.26 -13.28
CA LEU A 17 9.68 -8.16 -13.59
C LEU A 17 11.02 -7.43 -13.63
N LEU A 18 11.08 -6.23 -14.24
CA LEU A 18 12.28 -5.40 -14.26
C LEU A 18 12.72 -5.01 -12.85
N TYR A 19 11.79 -4.52 -12.02
CA TYR A 19 12.09 -4.15 -10.65
C TYR A 19 12.61 -5.33 -9.83
N TRP A 20 11.97 -6.49 -9.95
CA TRP A 20 12.38 -7.70 -9.27
C TRP A 20 13.77 -8.18 -9.74
N ARG A 21 14.00 -8.22 -11.05
CA ARG A 21 15.29 -8.63 -11.63
C ARG A 21 16.43 -7.75 -11.15
N GLU A 22 16.21 -6.44 -11.12
CA GLU A 22 17.22 -5.48 -10.67
C GLU A 22 17.46 -5.54 -9.15
N SER A 23 16.42 -5.83 -8.36
CA SER A 23 16.55 -6.03 -6.91
C SER A 23 17.50 -7.18 -6.53
N LYS A 24 17.58 -8.21 -7.40
CA LYS A 24 18.49 -9.35 -7.23
C LYS A 24 19.91 -9.06 -7.71
N SER A 25 20.07 -8.17 -8.71
CA SER A 25 21.38 -7.87 -9.29
C SER A 25 21.42 -6.49 -9.96
N ASN A 26 22.34 -5.63 -9.53
CA ASN A 26 22.59 -4.30 -10.11
C ASN A 26 23.91 -4.20 -10.91
N LYS A 27 24.41 -5.32 -11.45
CA LYS A 27 25.68 -5.38 -12.20
C LYS A 27 25.74 -4.39 -13.36
N VAL A 28 24.65 -4.27 -14.13
CA VAL A 28 24.57 -3.35 -15.28
C VAL A 28 24.67 -1.91 -14.81
N TYR A 29 23.94 -1.54 -13.76
CA TYR A 29 24.02 -0.20 -13.17
C TYR A 29 25.43 0.11 -12.68
N ARG A 30 26.07 -0.82 -11.98
CA ARG A 30 27.46 -0.67 -11.50
C ARG A 30 28.46 -0.46 -12.64
N PHE A 31 28.27 -1.16 -13.76
CA PHE A 31 29.11 -0.98 -14.94
C PHE A 31 29.03 0.46 -15.46
N PHE A 32 27.82 0.99 -15.69
CA PHE A 32 27.63 2.37 -16.12
C PHE A 32 28.10 3.37 -15.06
N ASN A 33 27.87 3.10 -13.78
CA ASN A 33 28.33 3.97 -12.70
C ASN A 33 29.86 4.05 -12.67
N LYS A 34 30.57 2.94 -12.89
CA LYS A 34 32.04 2.92 -12.98
C LYS A 34 32.57 3.63 -14.22
N LEU A 35 31.82 3.57 -15.33
CA LEU A 35 32.17 4.25 -16.58
C LEU A 35 32.01 5.77 -16.48
N MET A 36 30.96 6.23 -15.82
CA MET A 36 30.58 7.65 -15.81
C MET A 36 31.15 8.46 -14.63
N TYR A 37 31.49 7.81 -13.51
CA TYR A 37 31.95 8.47 -12.29
C TYR A 37 33.40 8.15 -11.91
N SER A 38 34.07 9.15 -11.33
CA SER A 38 35.38 8.98 -10.67
C SER A 38 35.28 8.05 -9.46
N LYS A 39 36.40 7.47 -9.02
CA LYS A 39 36.44 6.50 -7.89
C LYS A 39 35.75 7.03 -6.64
N ASP A 40 35.83 8.33 -6.38
CA ASP A 40 35.26 8.98 -5.19
C ASP A 40 33.73 9.15 -5.28
N LEU A 41 33.19 9.26 -6.49
CA LEU A 41 31.76 9.38 -6.76
C LEU A 41 31.10 8.05 -7.15
N GLN A 42 31.86 6.96 -7.12
CA GLN A 42 31.33 5.64 -7.43
C GLN A 42 30.42 5.15 -6.31
N MET A 43 29.38 4.42 -6.71
CA MET A 43 28.46 3.79 -5.78
C MET A 43 29.22 2.75 -4.93
N LYS A 44 28.93 2.73 -3.62
CA LYS A 44 29.53 1.79 -2.67
C LYS A 44 29.27 0.33 -3.07
N SER A 45 30.18 -0.55 -2.67
CA SER A 45 30.17 -1.97 -3.04
C SER A 45 29.01 -2.77 -2.43
N ASP A 46 28.41 -2.30 -1.35
CA ASP A 46 27.28 -2.86 -0.62
C ASP A 46 25.91 -2.39 -1.15
N SER A 47 25.86 -1.27 -1.89
CA SER A 47 24.60 -0.68 -2.33
C SER A 47 23.89 -1.52 -3.40
N LYS A 48 22.60 -1.77 -3.21
CA LYS A 48 21.72 -2.46 -4.17
C LYS A 48 21.07 -1.51 -5.19
N LYS A 49 21.32 -0.20 -5.09
CA LYS A 49 20.72 0.81 -5.96
C LYS A 49 20.97 0.52 -7.44
N GLY A 50 19.93 0.71 -8.25
CA GLY A 50 19.94 0.49 -9.69
C GLY A 50 19.35 1.67 -10.46
N PHE A 51 19.01 1.43 -11.72
CA PHE A 51 18.26 2.38 -12.54
C PHE A 51 16.83 2.55 -12.02
N ILE A 52 16.20 1.46 -11.58
CA ILE A 52 14.80 1.44 -11.15
C ILE A 52 14.72 1.09 -9.66
N PHE A 53 15.45 0.06 -9.23
CA PHE A 53 15.45 -0.41 -7.85
C PHE A 53 16.09 0.62 -6.89
N GLN A 54 15.37 0.98 -5.83
CA GLN A 54 15.76 2.01 -4.85
C GLN A 54 16.07 3.40 -5.45
N GLN A 55 15.60 3.66 -6.67
CA GLN A 55 15.79 4.95 -7.34
C GLN A 55 14.64 5.91 -7.05
N ASN A 56 14.98 7.19 -6.90
CA ASN A 56 14.01 8.29 -6.79
C ASN A 56 13.12 8.36 -8.03
N PHE A 57 11.87 8.81 -7.85
CA PHE A 57 10.89 8.89 -8.94
C PHE A 57 11.42 9.58 -10.20
N LEU A 58 12.03 10.76 -10.06
CA LEU A 58 12.52 11.54 -11.19
C LEU A 58 13.53 10.76 -12.03
N LEU A 59 14.55 10.19 -11.39
CA LEU A 59 15.59 9.45 -12.10
C LEU A 59 15.05 8.12 -12.66
N ARG A 60 14.15 7.47 -11.93
CA ARG A 60 13.45 6.27 -12.42
C ARG A 60 12.66 6.57 -13.68
N LEU A 61 11.91 7.68 -13.70
CA LEU A 61 11.17 8.14 -14.87
C LEU A 61 12.12 8.38 -16.05
N VAL A 62 13.22 9.10 -15.84
CA VAL A 62 14.23 9.35 -16.88
C VAL A 62 14.82 8.04 -17.43
N TYR A 63 15.18 7.09 -16.58
CA TYR A 63 15.76 5.83 -17.05
C TYR A 63 14.76 4.96 -17.80
N ILE A 64 13.50 4.90 -17.34
CA ILE A 64 12.44 4.16 -18.03
C ILE A 64 12.15 4.82 -19.38
N THR A 65 12.01 6.15 -19.44
CA THR A 65 11.76 6.84 -20.72
C THR A 65 12.91 6.63 -21.69
N VAL A 66 14.17 6.72 -21.25
CA VAL A 66 15.33 6.42 -22.09
C VAL A 66 15.33 4.97 -22.59
N LEU A 67 14.99 3.99 -21.72
CA LEU A 67 14.86 2.59 -22.12
C LEU A 67 13.84 2.43 -23.25
N PHE A 68 12.68 3.06 -23.13
CA PHE A 68 11.65 3.04 -24.16
C PHE A 68 12.07 3.82 -25.42
N LEU A 69 12.79 4.94 -25.30
CA LEU A 69 13.36 5.65 -26.45
C LEU A 69 14.37 4.79 -27.22
N VAL A 70 15.16 3.96 -26.55
CA VAL A 70 16.01 2.98 -27.23
C VAL A 70 15.17 1.89 -27.88
N ALA A 71 14.14 1.39 -27.17
CA ALA A 71 13.26 0.35 -27.69
C ALA A 71 12.49 0.80 -28.95
N ILE A 72 12.02 2.05 -29.02
CA ILE A 72 11.31 2.55 -30.21
C ILE A 72 12.23 2.61 -31.42
N VAL A 73 13.50 3.03 -31.24
CA VAL A 73 14.49 3.05 -32.32
C VAL A 73 14.74 1.64 -32.85
N VAL A 74 14.77 0.63 -31.97
CA VAL A 74 14.91 -0.77 -32.38
C VAL A 74 13.65 -1.28 -33.11
N VAL A 75 12.46 -0.98 -32.58
CA VAL A 75 11.18 -1.40 -33.18
C VAL A 75 10.94 -0.74 -34.53
N GLN A 76 11.46 0.47 -34.75
CA GLN A 76 11.36 1.21 -36.01
C GLN A 76 11.99 0.49 -37.21
N PHE A 77 12.94 -0.41 -36.99
CA PHE A 77 13.49 -1.23 -38.06
C PHE A 77 12.48 -2.25 -38.61
N ILE A 78 11.43 -2.56 -37.85
CA ILE A 78 10.39 -3.54 -38.20
C ILE A 78 9.08 -2.85 -38.56
N LEU A 79 8.72 -1.77 -37.84
CA LEU A 79 7.43 -1.08 -37.97
C LEU A 79 7.62 0.41 -38.29
N PRO A 80 6.84 0.98 -39.23
CA PRO A 80 6.87 2.41 -39.51
C PRO A 80 6.28 3.24 -38.36
N ILE A 81 6.80 4.45 -38.17
CA ILE A 81 6.32 5.37 -37.12
C ILE A 81 4.90 5.84 -37.45
N SER A 82 4.01 5.72 -36.47
CA SER A 82 2.62 6.19 -36.55
C SER A 82 2.18 6.81 -35.23
N ALA A 83 1.13 7.64 -35.27
CA ALA A 83 0.56 8.25 -34.06
C ALA A 83 0.11 7.20 -33.02
N SER A 84 -0.42 6.06 -33.48
CA SER A 84 -0.82 4.95 -32.62
C SER A 84 0.37 4.36 -31.85
N LEU A 85 1.54 4.27 -32.49
CA LEU A 85 2.75 3.73 -31.88
C LEU A 85 3.23 4.63 -30.72
N VAL A 86 3.16 5.95 -30.89
CA VAL A 86 3.48 6.92 -29.82
C VAL A 86 2.53 6.75 -28.63
N GLN A 87 1.22 6.61 -28.88
CA GLN A 87 0.24 6.41 -27.81
C GLN A 87 0.48 5.10 -27.04
N TRP A 88 0.79 4.00 -27.74
CA TRP A 88 1.15 2.73 -27.11
C TRP A 88 2.40 2.86 -26.24
N PHE A 89 3.37 3.65 -26.68
CA PHE A 89 4.59 3.92 -25.93
C PHE A 89 4.36 4.71 -24.65
N VAL A 90 3.54 5.77 -24.71
CA VAL A 90 3.18 6.54 -23.51
C VAL A 90 2.48 5.63 -22.50
N SER A 91 1.52 4.83 -22.97
CA SER A 91 0.83 3.83 -22.15
C SER A 91 1.81 2.82 -21.53
N ALA A 92 2.77 2.32 -22.30
CA ALA A 92 3.77 1.38 -21.82
C ALA A 92 4.71 1.99 -20.76
N ILE A 93 5.13 3.25 -20.93
CA ILE A 93 5.95 3.95 -19.93
C ILE A 93 5.18 4.10 -18.61
N VAL A 94 3.93 4.56 -18.68
CA VAL A 94 3.07 4.76 -17.51
C VAL A 94 2.80 3.43 -16.81
N GLY A 95 2.43 2.38 -17.55
CA GLY A 95 2.19 1.07 -16.99
C GLY A 95 3.45 0.45 -16.38
N THR A 96 4.61 0.62 -17.02
CA THR A 96 5.90 0.18 -16.44
C THR A 96 6.19 0.90 -15.13
N LEU A 97 5.99 2.23 -15.07
CA LEU A 97 6.14 3.00 -13.83
C LEU A 97 5.25 2.46 -12.72
N ILE A 98 3.95 2.26 -13.00
CA ILE A 98 3.00 1.67 -12.06
C ILE A 98 3.50 0.30 -11.58
N GLY A 99 3.92 -0.56 -12.50
CA GLY A 99 4.48 -1.88 -12.19
C GLY A 99 5.68 -1.82 -11.23
N THR A 100 6.58 -0.86 -11.41
CA THR A 100 7.74 -0.72 -10.50
C THR A 100 7.35 -0.28 -9.09
N TYR A 101 6.28 0.49 -8.94
CA TYR A 101 5.75 0.88 -7.63
C TYR A 101 5.02 -0.27 -6.95
N LEU A 102 4.22 -1.02 -7.71
CA LEU A 102 3.59 -2.25 -7.21
C LEU A 102 4.63 -3.26 -6.73
N ALA A 103 5.69 -3.47 -7.51
CA ALA A 103 6.78 -4.36 -7.11
C ALA A 103 7.52 -3.87 -5.87
N ASN A 104 7.77 -2.55 -5.76
CA ASN A 104 8.35 -1.98 -4.55
C ASN A 104 7.46 -2.20 -3.32
N PHE A 105 6.15 -2.04 -3.47
CA PHE A 105 5.20 -2.29 -2.39
C PHE A 105 5.20 -3.77 -1.98
N ILE A 106 5.14 -4.69 -2.94
CA ILE A 106 5.16 -6.15 -2.68
C ILE A 106 6.45 -6.55 -1.96
N LEU A 107 7.62 -6.15 -2.47
CA LEU A 107 8.91 -6.50 -1.84
C LEU A 107 9.08 -5.87 -0.46
N LYS A 108 8.68 -4.60 -0.29
CA LYS A 108 8.73 -3.96 1.03
C LYS A 108 7.76 -4.61 2.00
N SER A 109 6.59 -5.05 1.54
CA SER A 109 5.63 -5.78 2.37
C SER A 109 6.18 -7.13 2.81
N SER A 110 6.86 -7.89 1.93
CA SER A 110 7.47 -9.16 2.33
C SER A 110 8.59 -8.98 3.34
N ASP A 111 9.41 -7.92 3.18
CA ASP A 111 10.49 -7.62 4.12
C ASP A 111 9.92 -7.20 5.49
N VAL A 112 8.90 -6.34 5.51
CA VAL A 112 8.23 -5.91 6.76
C VAL A 112 7.47 -7.05 7.44
N ILE A 113 6.83 -7.94 6.68
CA ILE A 113 6.10 -9.09 7.23
C ILE A 113 7.08 -10.08 7.86
N GLY A 114 8.25 -10.32 7.24
CA GLY A 114 9.28 -11.20 7.80
C GLY A 114 9.96 -10.62 9.04
N GLU A 115 10.16 -9.30 9.09
CA GLU A 115 10.85 -8.63 10.20
C GLU A 115 9.91 -8.33 11.38
N LYS A 116 8.61 -8.15 11.11
CA LYS A 116 7.60 -7.89 12.14
C LYS A 116 6.79 -9.10 12.55
N SER A 117 6.99 -10.30 11.98
CA SER A 117 6.23 -11.49 12.38
C SER A 117 6.31 -11.76 13.88
N GLU A 118 7.48 -11.57 14.49
CA GLU A 118 7.66 -11.68 15.94
C GLU A 118 6.86 -10.62 16.72
N SER A 119 6.86 -9.35 16.27
CA SER A 119 6.04 -8.30 16.90
C SER A 119 4.54 -8.42 16.61
N PHE A 120 4.16 -9.01 15.47
CA PHE A 120 2.77 -9.24 15.10
C PHE A 120 2.18 -10.38 15.91
N GLU A 121 2.97 -11.41 16.24
CA GLU A 121 2.59 -12.47 17.16
C GLU A 121 2.36 -11.91 18.57
N ASP A 122 3.23 -11.02 19.05
CA ASP A 122 3.05 -10.33 20.33
C ASP A 122 1.81 -9.42 20.35
N VAL A 123 1.60 -8.62 19.29
CA VAL A 123 0.41 -7.74 19.19
C VAL A 123 -0.88 -8.53 19.00
N LEU A 124 -0.85 -9.67 18.30
CA LEU A 124 -1.98 -10.59 18.20
C LEU A 124 -2.27 -11.26 19.54
N ASN A 125 -1.25 -11.73 20.24
CA ASN A 125 -1.38 -12.32 21.58
C ASN A 125 -1.92 -11.28 22.58
N GLU A 126 -1.44 -10.04 22.53
CA GLU A 126 -1.94 -8.95 23.37
C GLU A 126 -3.39 -8.58 23.01
N SER A 127 -3.76 -8.58 21.72
CA SER A 127 -5.14 -8.32 21.28
C SER A 127 -6.10 -9.47 21.62
N ILE A 128 -5.64 -10.72 21.54
CA ILE A 128 -6.40 -11.91 21.96
C ILE A 128 -6.58 -11.89 23.48
N ASN A 129 -5.55 -11.51 24.24
CA ASN A 129 -5.63 -11.41 25.70
C ASN A 129 -6.56 -10.27 26.13
N LYS A 130 -6.47 -9.09 25.50
CA LYS A 130 -7.45 -8.01 25.72
C LYS A 130 -8.87 -8.45 25.33
N GLY A 131 -9.03 -9.19 24.23
CA GLY A 131 -10.32 -9.75 23.82
C GLY A 131 -10.89 -10.74 24.84
N LYS A 132 -10.04 -11.58 25.45
CA LYS A 132 -10.43 -12.46 26.56
C LYS A 132 -10.82 -11.66 27.81
N GLU A 133 -10.04 -10.66 28.19
CA GLU A 133 -10.40 -9.74 29.29
C GLU A 133 -11.74 -9.05 29.03
N PHE A 134 -12.00 -8.56 27.82
CA PHE A 134 -13.30 -7.97 27.46
C PHE A 134 -14.47 -8.96 27.56
N ILE A 135 -14.26 -10.22 27.17
CA ILE A 135 -15.30 -11.27 27.29
C ILE A 135 -15.54 -11.64 28.77
N ASP A 136 -14.48 -11.71 29.57
CA ASP A 136 -14.58 -12.01 31.00
C ASP A 136 -15.19 -10.83 31.79
N ASP A 137 -14.90 -9.59 31.41
CA ASP A 137 -15.54 -8.39 31.93
C ASP A 137 -17.03 -8.32 31.59
N LEU A 138 -17.42 -8.78 30.39
CA LEU A 138 -18.83 -8.87 30.00
C LEU A 138 -19.56 -9.96 30.80
N LYS A 139 -18.97 -11.16 30.95
CA LYS A 139 -19.55 -12.24 31.77
C LYS A 139 -19.69 -11.87 33.25
N THR A 140 -18.73 -11.13 33.81
CA THR A 140 -18.77 -10.70 35.22
C THR A 140 -19.69 -9.52 35.45
N LYS A 141 -19.87 -8.62 34.46
CA LYS A 141 -20.90 -7.57 34.49
C LYS A 141 -22.30 -8.15 34.38
N ASP A 142 -22.53 -9.13 33.52
CA ASP A 142 -23.84 -9.79 33.41
C ASP A 142 -24.28 -10.45 34.74
N ALA A 143 -23.36 -11.01 35.52
CA ALA A 143 -23.66 -11.57 36.84
C ALA A 143 -24.06 -10.51 37.88
N LYS A 144 -23.44 -9.31 37.85
CA LYS A 144 -23.75 -8.20 38.77
C LYS A 144 -25.04 -7.47 38.39
N VAL A 145 -25.28 -7.28 37.08
CA VAL A 145 -26.49 -6.62 36.56
C VAL A 145 -27.76 -7.43 36.87
N VAL A 146 -27.67 -8.76 36.91
CA VAL A 146 -28.81 -9.63 37.29
C VAL A 146 -29.11 -9.56 38.80
N GLU A 147 -28.11 -9.33 39.66
CA GLU A 147 -28.33 -9.14 41.11
C GLU A 147 -28.85 -7.74 41.45
N GLU A 148 -28.38 -6.70 40.75
CA GLU A 148 -28.87 -5.33 40.89
C GLU A 148 -30.31 -5.19 40.34
N ALA A 149 -30.61 -5.77 39.18
CA ALA A 149 -31.98 -5.78 38.63
C ALA A 149 -32.97 -6.52 39.55
N LYS A 150 -32.56 -7.61 40.22
CA LYS A 150 -33.42 -8.32 41.19
C LYS A 150 -33.66 -7.54 42.48
N LYS A 151 -32.75 -6.63 42.87
CA LYS A 151 -32.95 -5.71 44.00
C LYS A 151 -33.85 -4.53 43.61
N GLU A 152 -33.70 -3.99 42.40
CA GLU A 152 -34.51 -2.88 41.91
C GLU A 152 -35.99 -3.25 41.67
N ILE A 153 -36.30 -4.50 41.30
CA ILE A 153 -37.70 -4.96 41.09
C ILE A 153 -38.54 -4.96 42.39
N LYS A 154 -37.92 -4.91 43.58
CA LYS A 154 -38.63 -4.85 44.88
C LYS A 154 -39.02 -3.44 45.32
N GLU A 155 -38.52 -2.39 44.68
CA GLU A 155 -38.94 -1.02 44.98
C GLU A 155 -39.96 -0.54 43.95
N GLU A 156 -41.10 -0.08 44.46
CA GLU A 156 -42.31 0.33 43.73
C GLU A 156 -42.03 1.27 42.54
N PRO A 157 -42.84 1.20 41.46
CA PRO A 157 -42.60 1.99 40.25
C PRO A 157 -42.69 3.48 40.55
N LYS A 158 -41.55 4.18 40.48
CA LYS A 158 -41.50 5.65 40.53
C LYS A 158 -42.34 6.23 39.40
N LYS A 159 -43.31 7.06 39.80
CA LYS A 159 -44.25 7.79 38.94
C LYS A 159 -43.58 8.40 37.71
N GLU A 160 -44.22 8.21 36.56
CA GLU A 160 -43.85 8.81 35.27
C GLU A 160 -43.62 10.33 35.39
N GLU A 161 -42.38 10.77 35.17
CA GLU A 161 -42.10 12.20 35.02
C GLU A 161 -42.53 12.69 33.64
N LYS A 162 -43.28 13.81 33.62
CA LYS A 162 -43.77 14.44 32.39
C LYS A 162 -42.64 14.74 31.41
N SER A 163 -42.85 14.36 30.15
CA SER A 163 -41.91 14.57 29.03
C SER A 163 -41.51 16.04 28.87
N ALA A 164 -40.26 16.28 28.44
CA ALA A 164 -39.72 17.62 28.18
C ALA A 164 -40.64 18.50 27.31
N ARG A 165 -41.42 17.88 26.43
CA ARG A 165 -42.41 18.56 25.58
C ARG A 165 -43.61 19.12 26.37
N GLN A 166 -44.08 18.40 27.38
CA GLN A 166 -45.12 18.89 28.30
C GLN A 166 -44.57 20.01 29.20
N ARG A 167 -43.30 19.93 29.62
CA ARG A 167 -42.63 21.00 30.37
C ARG A 167 -42.49 22.30 29.57
N LEU A 168 -42.30 22.20 28.25
CA LEU A 168 -42.22 23.35 27.34
C LEU A 168 -43.60 24.02 27.12
N LYS A 169 -44.67 23.22 27.06
CA LYS A 169 -46.04 23.70 26.92
C LYS A 169 -46.53 24.42 28.19
N ASP A 170 -46.23 23.89 29.38
CA ASP A 170 -46.57 24.53 30.65
C ASP A 170 -45.87 25.89 30.85
N LYS A 171 -44.74 26.12 30.16
CA LYS A 171 -44.01 27.41 30.17
C LYS A 171 -44.48 28.40 29.12
N GLY A 172 -45.50 28.08 28.32
CA GLY A 172 -46.09 28.99 27.33
C GLY A 172 -45.17 29.37 26.17
N LEU A 173 -44.13 28.57 25.91
CA LEU A 173 -43.15 28.79 24.84
C LEU A 173 -43.50 28.04 23.54
N MET A 174 -44.62 27.29 23.53
CA MET A 174 -45.23 26.61 22.37
C MET A 174 -46.74 26.73 22.41
#